data_AF-C3YGH9-F1
#
_entry.id   AF-C3YGH9-F1
#
_cell.length_a   1.000
_cell.length_b   1.000
_cell.length_c   1.000
_cell.angle_alpha   90.00
_cell.angle_beta   90.00
_cell.angle_gamma   90.00
#
_symmetry.space_group_name_H-M   'P 1'
#
loop_
_entity.id
_entity.type
_entity.pdbx_description
1 polymer ?
#
loop_
_entity_poly.entity_id
_entity_poly.type
_entity_poly.pdbx_seq_one_letter_code
_entity_poly.pdbx_strand_id
1 'polypeptide(L)'
;GNLIPHSKLYGKEVLGSEVASMEWACSQGSLEHVIVCGHSNCQVKSILDVLGKSQIQSAPNCRSSPFLSWLTQHGNSTLTRFERYEMDRLQPITFQGISPKELWDAYVDPQCHWTDQDQFSQVNVLQQLQNVSSHGFLKPRLKSGALQLHGMWLDSRQQLPYLFSKEQQRFVQITDNNIDSLL
;
A
#
# COMPACT_ATOMS: atom_id res chain seq x y z
N GLY A 1 3.96 6.92 6.28
CA GLY A 1 3.65 6.57 4.88
C GLY A 1 4.42 5.35 4.50
N ASN A 2 3.91 4.18 4.88
CA ASN A 2 4.44 2.82 4.75
C ASN A 2 4.72 2.40 3.29
N LEU A 3 5.54 3.16 2.56
CA LEU A 3 5.80 3.01 1.13
C LEU A 3 6.85 1.94 0.89
N ILE A 4 6.60 1.10 -0.11
CA ILE A 4 7.51 0.05 -0.58
C ILE A 4 7.66 0.25 -2.09
N PRO A 5 8.87 0.47 -2.61
CA PRO A 5 9.08 0.65 -4.04
C PRO A 5 8.60 -0.55 -4.86
N HIS A 6 7.94 -0.27 -5.98
CA HIS A 6 7.60 -1.28 -6.97
C HIS A 6 8.88 -1.83 -7.62
N SER A 7 8.95 -3.14 -7.89
CA SER A 7 10.12 -3.82 -8.50
C SER A 7 10.65 -3.18 -9.78
N LYS A 8 9.79 -2.64 -10.65
CA LYS A 8 10.18 -1.84 -11.84
C LYS A 8 11.09 -0.63 -11.56
N LEU A 9 11.08 -0.10 -10.33
CA LEU A 9 11.97 1.00 -9.91
C LEU A 9 13.30 0.48 -9.36
N TYR A 10 13.41 -0.83 -9.12
CA TYR A 10 14.63 -1.49 -8.68
C TYR A 10 15.71 -1.44 -9.77
N GLY A 11 16.95 -1.14 -9.38
CA GLY A 11 18.10 -1.09 -10.28
C GLY A 11 18.31 0.21 -11.07
N LYS A 12 17.43 1.21 -10.91
CA LYS A 12 17.56 2.48 -11.65
C LYS A 12 18.29 3.60 -10.92
N GLU A 13 18.35 3.66 -9.59
CA GLU A 13 19.23 4.65 -8.91
C GLU A 13 19.47 4.49 -7.39
N VAL A 14 18.71 3.71 -6.63
CA VAL A 14 19.03 3.42 -5.20
C VAL A 14 18.50 2.03 -4.81
N LEU A 15 19.35 1.18 -4.22
CA LEU A 15 18.92 -0.03 -3.51
C LEU A 15 18.36 0.42 -2.15
N GLY A 16 17.04 0.48 -2.01
CA GLY A 16 16.37 0.87 -0.77
C GLY A 16 16.52 -0.20 0.32
N SER A 17 16.78 0.22 1.55
CA SER A 17 16.86 -0.66 2.73
C SER A 17 15.59 -1.48 2.94
N GLU A 18 14.44 -0.99 2.48
CA GLU A 18 13.12 -1.63 2.57
C GLU A 18 13.10 -2.95 1.79
N VAL A 19 13.59 -2.94 0.54
CA VAL A 19 13.60 -4.13 -0.32
C VAL A 19 14.65 -5.13 0.16
N ALA A 20 15.83 -4.65 0.56
CA ALA A 20 16.89 -5.51 1.10
C ALA A 20 16.45 -6.21 2.40
N SER A 21 15.80 -5.48 3.32
CA SER A 21 15.27 -6.05 4.55
C SER A 21 14.19 -7.09 4.27
N MET A 22 13.31 -6.82 3.32
CA MET A 22 12.26 -7.74 2.90
C MET A 22 12.83 -9.01 2.24
N GLU A 23 13.81 -8.86 1.34
CA GLU A 23 14.48 -10.00 0.70
C GLU A 23 15.17 -10.89 1.74
N TRP A 24 15.93 -10.28 2.65
CA TRP A 24 16.60 -11.01 3.72
C TRP A 24 15.58 -11.76 4.60
N ALA A 25 14.56 -11.05 5.12
CA ALA A 25 13.56 -11.64 6.00
C ALA A 25 12.75 -12.77 5.34
N CYS A 26 12.39 -12.61 4.06
CA CYS A 26 11.62 -13.61 3.33
C CYS A 26 12.47 -14.80 2.86
N SER A 27 13.80 -14.65 2.79
CA SER A 27 14.73 -15.72 2.38
C SER A 27 15.10 -16.67 3.53
N GLN A 28 14.95 -16.27 4.80
CA GLN A 28 15.27 -17.13 5.96
C GLN A 28 14.27 -18.29 6.19
N GLY A 29 13.20 -18.39 5.39
CA GLY A 29 12.34 -19.57 5.29
C GLY A 29 11.23 -19.71 6.33
N SER A 30 11.33 -19.13 7.52
CA SER A 30 10.31 -19.27 8.59
C SER A 30 9.21 -18.22 8.55
N LEU A 31 9.32 -17.19 7.73
CA LEU A 31 8.35 -16.09 7.69
C LEU A 31 7.14 -16.46 6.85
N GLU A 32 5.97 -16.66 7.45
CA GLU A 32 4.74 -17.05 6.73
C GLU A 32 3.87 -15.85 6.34
N HIS A 33 3.98 -14.73 7.05
CA HIS A 33 3.11 -13.57 6.88
C HIS A 33 3.92 -12.29 6.73
N VAL A 34 3.56 -11.46 5.75
CA VAL A 34 4.04 -10.09 5.60
C VAL A 34 2.84 -9.16 5.66
N ILE A 35 2.87 -8.21 6.59
CA ILE A 35 1.78 -7.26 6.80
C ILE A 35 2.24 -5.86 6.38
N VAL A 36 1.48 -5.21 5.51
CA VAL A 36 1.64 -3.80 5.20
C VAL A 36 0.66 -3.01 6.07
N CYS A 37 1.20 -2.22 7.01
CA CYS A 37 0.40 -1.50 7.99
C CYS A 37 0.27 -0.01 7.63
N GLY A 38 -0.96 0.44 7.36
CA GLY A 38 -1.32 1.86 7.28
C GLY A 38 -2.08 2.32 8.52
N HIS A 39 -2.41 3.60 8.59
CA HIS A 39 -3.12 4.16 9.74
C HIS A 39 -3.94 5.40 9.36
N SER A 40 -4.94 5.73 10.19
CA SER A 40 -5.68 6.99 10.07
C SER A 40 -4.79 8.22 10.30
N ASN A 41 -5.21 9.38 9.78
CA ASN A 41 -4.46 10.64 9.87
C ASN A 41 -3.04 10.59 9.26
N CYS A 42 -2.81 9.75 8.26
CA CYS A 42 -1.52 9.67 7.57
C CYS A 42 -1.25 10.94 6.75
N GLN A 43 -0.25 11.74 7.13
CA GLN A 43 0.01 13.05 6.52
C GLN A 43 0.60 13.01 5.10
N VAL A 44 0.84 11.82 4.55
CA VAL A 44 1.38 11.65 3.18
C VAL A 44 0.50 12.34 2.15
N LYS A 45 -0.83 12.16 2.22
CA LYS A 45 -1.75 12.79 1.25
C LYS A 45 -1.62 14.31 1.26
N SER A 46 -1.69 14.91 2.46
CA SER A 46 -1.60 16.36 2.62
C SER A 46 -0.29 16.92 2.04
N ILE A 47 0.82 16.23 2.30
CA ILE A 47 2.13 16.63 1.78
C ILE A 47 2.16 16.52 0.25
N LEU A 48 1.67 15.40 -0.32
CA LEU A 48 1.60 15.21 -1.78
C LEU A 48 0.70 16.26 -2.46
N ASP A 49 -0.44 16.60 -1.86
CA ASP A 49 -1.34 17.64 -2.37
C ASP A 49 -0.65 19.02 -2.40
N VAL A 50 0.09 19.36 -1.34
CA VAL A 50 0.86 20.61 -1.27
C VAL A 50 1.97 20.61 -2.33
N LEU A 51 2.68 19.50 -2.52
CA LEU A 51 3.74 19.37 -3.52
C LEU A 51 3.18 19.47 -4.96
N GLY A 52 2.07 18.78 -5.24
CA GLY A 52 1.40 18.83 -6.54
C GLY A 52 0.88 20.22 -6.89
N LYS A 53 0.41 20.98 -5.89
CA LYS A 53 -0.05 22.37 -6.07
C LYS A 53 1.10 23.38 -6.19
N SER A 54 2.27 23.08 -5.63
CA SER A 54 3.38 24.05 -5.55
C SER A 54 4.47 23.87 -6.61
N GLN A 55 4.75 22.67 -7.13
CA GLN A 55 5.90 22.47 -8.04
C GLN A 55 5.74 21.33 -9.07
N ILE A 56 4.97 21.59 -10.13
CA ILE A 56 5.18 20.92 -11.44
C ILE A 56 6.06 21.78 -12.38
N GLN A 57 6.42 23.02 -12.02
CA GLN A 57 7.15 23.92 -12.93
C GLN A 57 8.67 24.03 -12.76
N SER A 58 9.30 23.30 -11.84
CA SER A 58 10.78 23.28 -11.83
C SER A 58 11.32 22.08 -11.06
N ALA A 59 12.03 21.22 -11.79
CA ALA A 59 12.64 19.98 -11.33
C ALA A 59 13.82 20.07 -10.32
N PRO A 60 14.43 21.21 -9.91
CA PRO A 60 15.62 21.13 -9.06
C PRO A 60 15.33 20.97 -7.56
N ASN A 61 14.09 21.20 -7.10
CA ASN A 61 13.80 21.24 -5.65
C ASN A 61 13.50 19.87 -5.01
N CYS A 62 13.17 18.83 -5.77
CA CYS A 62 13.03 17.46 -5.22
C CYS A 62 14.36 16.88 -4.71
N ARG A 63 15.51 17.37 -5.21
CA ARG A 63 16.84 16.94 -4.77
C ARG A 63 17.28 17.57 -3.45
N SER A 64 16.52 18.53 -2.91
CA SER A 64 16.88 19.23 -1.67
C SER A 64 16.52 18.45 -0.40
N SER A 65 15.58 17.51 -0.50
CA SER A 65 15.11 16.72 0.64
C SER A 65 14.97 15.25 0.26
N PRO A 66 15.73 14.33 0.90
CA PRO A 66 15.58 12.89 0.71
C PRO A 66 14.14 12.43 0.94
N PHE A 67 13.44 13.04 1.90
CA PHE A 67 12.05 12.73 2.20
C PHE A 67 11.11 13.09 1.04
N LEU A 68 11.25 14.29 0.46
CA LEU A 68 10.40 14.71 -0.66
C LEU A 68 10.70 13.88 -1.92
N SER A 69 11.99 13.63 -2.21
CA SER A 69 12.37 12.74 -3.32
C SER A 69 11.74 11.36 -3.17
N TRP A 70 11.85 10.75 -1.98
CA TRP A 70 11.26 9.45 -1.69
C TRP A 70 9.74 9.45 -1.85
N LEU A 71 9.07 10.44 -1.26
CA LEU A 71 7.63 10.55 -1.26
C LEU A 71 7.07 10.77 -2.68
N THR A 72 7.67 11.66 -3.45
CA THR A 72 7.23 11.94 -4.82
C THR A 72 7.53 10.75 -5.73
N GLN A 73 8.67 10.08 -5.56
CA GLN A 73 9.03 8.92 -6.39
C GLN A 73 8.14 7.70 -6.12
N HIS A 74 7.81 7.41 -4.87
CA HIS A 74 7.12 6.17 -4.48
C HIS A 74 5.64 6.36 -4.11
N GLY A 75 5.21 7.59 -3.79
CA GLY A 75 3.82 7.93 -3.49
C GLY A 75 2.98 8.25 -4.73
N ASN A 76 3.60 8.58 -5.88
CA ASN A 76 2.88 9.01 -7.07
C ASN A 76 1.90 7.95 -7.62
N SER A 77 2.25 6.66 -7.54
CA SER A 77 1.33 5.59 -7.97
C SER A 77 0.05 5.54 -7.13
N THR A 78 0.17 5.78 -5.81
CA THR A 78 -0.99 5.86 -4.93
C THR A 78 -1.80 7.12 -5.25
N LEU A 79 -1.14 8.27 -5.44
CA LEU A 79 -1.81 9.53 -5.78
C LEU A 79 -2.61 9.44 -7.07
N THR A 80 -1.99 9.05 -8.18
CA THR A 80 -2.69 8.90 -9.47
C THR A 80 -3.85 7.91 -9.39
N ARG A 81 -3.72 6.85 -8.58
CA ARG A 81 -4.80 5.88 -8.38
C ARG A 81 -5.94 6.46 -7.54
N PHE A 82 -5.60 7.21 -6.49
CA PHE A 82 -6.57 7.87 -5.63
C PHE A 82 -7.34 8.97 -6.39
N GLU A 83 -6.67 9.79 -7.19
CA GLU A 83 -7.31 10.81 -8.03
C GLU A 83 -8.37 10.21 -8.97
N ARG A 84 -8.09 9.04 -9.56
CA ARG A 84 -9.07 8.32 -10.38
C ARG A 84 -10.26 7.80 -9.56
N TYR A 85 -9.96 7.27 -8.37
CA TYR A 85 -11.01 6.84 -7.43
C TYR A 85 -11.89 8.00 -6.98
N GLU A 86 -11.32 9.20 -6.77
CA GLU A 86 -12.09 10.39 -6.40
C GLU A 86 -13.10 10.82 -7.46
N MET A 87 -12.88 10.48 -8.73
CA MET A 87 -13.83 10.75 -9.80
C MET A 87 -15.09 9.87 -9.74
N ASP A 88 -14.97 8.65 -9.20
CA ASP A 88 -16.09 7.72 -9.02
C ASP A 88 -15.86 6.78 -7.82
N ARG A 89 -16.22 7.27 -6.62
CA ARG A 89 -15.99 6.56 -5.36
C ARG A 89 -16.87 5.34 -5.14
N LEU A 90 -17.87 5.12 -6.01
CA LEU A 90 -18.75 3.96 -5.95
C LEU A 90 -18.12 2.74 -6.62
N GLN A 91 -17.16 2.95 -7.52
CA GLN A 91 -16.46 1.87 -8.20
C GLN A 91 -15.32 1.32 -7.34
N PRO A 92 -15.08 -0.01 -7.39
CA PRO A 92 -13.95 -0.58 -6.74
C PRO A 92 -12.65 -0.18 -7.43
N ILE A 93 -11.57 -0.18 -6.68
CA ILE A 93 -10.22 -0.07 -7.22
C ILE A 93 -9.67 -1.48 -7.44
N THR A 94 -9.36 -1.83 -8.68
CA THR A 94 -8.72 -3.12 -9.00
C THR A 94 -7.20 -3.05 -8.79
N PHE A 95 -6.67 -4.05 -8.11
CA PHE A 95 -5.24 -4.26 -7.88
C PHE A 95 -4.78 -5.57 -8.54
N GLN A 96 -3.49 -5.64 -8.84
CA GLN A 96 -2.88 -6.80 -9.48
C GLN A 96 -1.88 -7.50 -8.56
N GLY A 97 -1.94 -8.83 -8.54
CA GLY A 97 -1.13 -9.72 -7.72
C GLY A 97 0.18 -10.17 -8.34
N ILE A 98 0.62 -11.34 -7.88
CA ILE A 98 1.86 -11.97 -8.35
C ILE A 98 1.75 -12.35 -9.82
N SER A 99 0.58 -12.86 -10.20
CA SER A 99 0.28 -13.26 -11.56
C SER A 99 -0.66 -12.28 -12.25
N PRO A 100 -0.59 -12.13 -13.60
CA PRO A 100 -1.52 -11.27 -14.33
C PRO A 100 -3.00 -11.66 -14.19
N LYS A 101 -3.28 -12.89 -13.72
CA LYS A 101 -4.62 -13.43 -13.52
C LYS A 101 -5.15 -13.20 -12.10
N GLU A 102 -4.29 -12.87 -11.15
CA GLU A 102 -4.68 -12.52 -9.79
C GLU A 102 -5.04 -11.05 -9.74
N LEU A 103 -6.33 -10.76 -9.86
CA LEU A 103 -6.90 -9.45 -9.64
C LEU A 103 -7.74 -9.49 -8.37
N TRP A 104 -7.73 -8.41 -7.60
CA TRP A 104 -8.71 -8.20 -6.54
C TRP A 104 -9.21 -6.77 -6.57
N ASP A 105 -10.49 -6.64 -6.27
CA ASP A 105 -11.17 -5.37 -6.19
C ASP A 105 -11.23 -4.92 -4.73
N ALA A 106 -11.23 -3.60 -4.53
CA ALA A 106 -11.33 -2.99 -3.22
C ALA A 106 -12.34 -1.86 -3.22
N TYR A 107 -13.39 -2.03 -2.44
CA TYR A 107 -14.31 -0.97 -2.03
C TYR A 107 -13.71 -0.29 -0.79
N VAL A 108 -13.17 0.91 -0.98
CA VAL A 108 -12.42 1.63 0.06
C VAL A 108 -13.33 2.03 1.22
N ASP A 109 -14.39 2.79 0.92
CA ASP A 109 -15.32 3.27 1.94
C ASP A 109 -16.73 3.49 1.36
N PRO A 110 -17.45 2.42 0.99
CA PRO A 110 -18.78 2.54 0.39
C PRO A 110 -19.83 3.14 1.32
N GLN A 111 -19.54 3.23 2.62
CA GLN A 111 -20.42 3.76 3.65
C GLN A 111 -20.05 5.19 4.08
N CYS A 112 -19.03 5.79 3.45
CA CYS A 112 -18.58 7.17 3.70
C CYS A 112 -18.25 7.46 5.18
N HIS A 113 -17.59 6.53 5.86
CA HIS A 113 -17.17 6.67 7.26
C HIS A 113 -15.86 7.45 7.43
N TRP A 114 -15.00 7.45 6.42
CA TRP A 114 -13.61 7.87 6.51
C TRP A 114 -13.34 9.17 5.76
N THR A 115 -12.39 9.96 6.25
CA THR A 115 -11.94 11.17 5.55
C THR A 115 -11.17 10.81 4.27
N ASP A 116 -11.02 11.76 3.34
CA ASP A 116 -10.20 11.56 2.14
C ASP A 116 -8.77 11.13 2.46
N GLN A 117 -8.22 11.63 3.57
CA GLN A 117 -6.90 11.27 4.05
C GLN A 117 -6.82 9.82 4.52
N ASP A 118 -7.86 9.36 5.20
CA ASP A 118 -7.98 7.99 5.68
C ASP A 118 -8.20 7.01 4.52
N GLN A 119 -9.10 7.36 3.59
CA GLN A 119 -9.34 6.60 2.36
C GLN A 119 -8.05 6.49 1.52
N PHE A 120 -7.31 7.59 1.35
CA PHE A 120 -6.01 7.56 0.69
C PHE A 120 -5.03 6.61 1.39
N SER A 121 -5.00 6.64 2.74
CA SER A 121 -4.13 5.73 3.48
C SER A 121 -4.53 4.26 3.30
N GLN A 122 -5.81 3.94 3.17
CA GLN A 122 -6.27 2.58 2.87
C GLN A 122 -5.85 2.16 1.46
N VAL A 123 -6.06 3.02 0.46
CA VAL A 123 -5.57 2.79 -0.91
C VAL A 123 -4.04 2.61 -0.94
N ASN A 124 -3.31 3.37 -0.13
CA ASN A 124 -1.86 3.26 -0.02
C ASN A 124 -1.40 1.89 0.47
N VAL A 125 -2.10 1.29 1.45
CA VAL A 125 -1.82 -0.06 1.94
C VAL A 125 -1.97 -1.07 0.80
N LEU A 126 -3.07 -1.01 0.05
CA LEU A 126 -3.32 -1.94 -1.04
C LEU A 126 -2.34 -1.76 -2.20
N GLN A 127 -1.97 -0.51 -2.51
CA GLN A 127 -0.94 -0.21 -3.52
C GLN A 127 0.42 -0.79 -3.11
N GLN A 128 0.75 -0.73 -1.82
CA GLN A 128 1.98 -1.30 -1.28
C GLN A 128 1.98 -2.83 -1.30
N LEU A 129 0.84 -3.49 -1.06
CA LEU A 129 0.73 -4.94 -1.27
C LEU A 129 1.04 -5.34 -2.71
N GLN A 130 0.51 -4.58 -3.68
CA GLN A 130 0.84 -4.77 -5.09
C GLN A 130 2.34 -4.52 -5.38
N ASN A 131 2.95 -3.53 -4.72
CA ASN A 131 4.38 -3.26 -4.89
C ASN A 131 5.23 -4.41 -4.31
N VAL A 132 4.89 -4.92 -3.12
CA VAL A 132 5.54 -6.08 -2.49
C VAL A 132 5.43 -7.30 -3.40
N SER A 133 4.22 -7.64 -3.86
CA SER A 133 3.96 -8.82 -4.69
C SER A 133 4.70 -8.80 -6.04
N SER A 134 5.12 -7.62 -6.51
CA SER A 134 5.85 -7.44 -7.76
C SER A 134 7.29 -7.98 -7.73
N HIS A 135 7.87 -8.18 -6.54
CA HIS A 135 9.28 -8.58 -6.38
C HIS A 135 9.51 -10.07 -6.70
N GLY A 136 10.49 -10.34 -7.56
CA GLY A 136 10.74 -11.66 -8.12
C GLY A 136 11.05 -12.75 -7.08
N PHE A 137 11.82 -12.40 -6.05
CA PHE A 137 12.24 -13.33 -5.00
C PHE A 137 11.08 -13.83 -4.12
N LEU A 138 9.95 -13.12 -4.07
CA LEU A 138 8.77 -13.55 -3.32
C LEU A 138 7.86 -14.49 -4.12
N LYS A 139 7.93 -14.45 -5.46
CA LYS A 139 6.97 -15.16 -6.34
C LYS A 139 6.84 -16.65 -6.03
N PRO A 140 7.92 -17.43 -5.78
CA PRO A 140 7.78 -18.85 -5.49
C PRO A 140 6.96 -19.12 -4.22
N ARG A 141 7.27 -18.39 -3.14
CA ARG A 141 6.60 -18.56 -1.83
C ARG A 141 5.16 -18.07 -1.85
N LEU A 142 4.90 -16.97 -2.54
CA LEU A 142 3.55 -16.44 -2.72
C LEU A 142 2.67 -17.38 -3.55
N LYS A 143 3.21 -17.99 -4.62
CA LYS A 143 2.49 -18.98 -5.44
C LYS A 143 2.23 -20.30 -4.72
N SER A 144 3.15 -20.73 -3.86
CA SER A 144 2.98 -21.98 -3.10
C SER A 144 2.10 -21.81 -1.85
N GLY A 145 1.68 -20.58 -1.53
CA GLY A 145 0.98 -20.26 -0.27
C GLY A 145 1.87 -20.27 0.97
N ALA A 146 3.19 -20.48 0.81
CA ALA A 146 4.15 -20.49 1.93
C ALA A 146 4.49 -19.09 2.46
N LEU A 147 4.00 -18.04 1.78
CA LEU A 147 4.05 -16.66 2.21
C LEU A 147 2.71 -16.00 1.86
N GLN A 148 2.13 -15.27 2.81
CA GLN A 148 0.88 -14.55 2.64
C GLN A 148 1.10 -13.05 2.85
N LEU A 149 0.44 -12.22 2.03
CA LEU A 149 0.50 -10.76 2.12
C LEU A 149 -0.82 -10.21 2.64
N HIS A 150 -0.72 -9.39 3.70
CA HIS A 150 -1.85 -8.89 4.45
C HIS A 150 -1.82 -7.36 4.53
N GLY A 151 -2.94 -6.72 4.25
CA GLY A 151 -3.10 -5.27 4.40
C GLY A 151 -3.77 -4.96 5.72
N MET A 152 -3.07 -4.32 6.65
CA MET A 152 -3.66 -3.85 7.90
C MET A 152 -3.79 -2.32 7.88
N TRP A 153 -4.90 -1.81 8.39
CA TRP A 153 -5.14 -0.39 8.56
C TRP A 153 -5.62 -0.12 9.98
N LEU A 154 -4.93 0.75 10.70
CA LEU A 154 -5.24 1.08 12.09
C LEU A 154 -5.99 2.42 12.17
N ASP A 155 -7.20 2.41 12.73
CA ASP A 155 -7.80 3.66 13.16
C ASP A 155 -7.18 4.10 14.49
N SER A 156 -6.17 4.98 14.40
CA SER A 156 -5.45 5.54 15.55
C SER A 156 -6.34 6.31 16.54
N ARG A 157 -7.52 6.80 16.10
CA ARG A 157 -8.46 7.52 16.96
C ARG A 157 -9.17 6.60 17.94
N GLN A 158 -9.62 5.45 17.45
CA GLN A 158 -10.36 4.45 18.22
C GLN A 158 -9.49 3.27 18.68
N GLN A 159 -8.22 3.22 18.24
CA GLN A 159 -7.30 2.10 18.44
C GLN A 159 -7.85 0.78 17.90
N LEU A 160 -8.57 0.84 16.78
CA LEU A 160 -9.19 -0.32 16.15
C LEU A 160 -8.41 -0.77 14.91
N PRO A 161 -7.91 -2.01 14.87
CA PRO A 161 -7.24 -2.55 13.71
C PRO A 161 -8.26 -3.13 12.71
N TYR A 162 -7.99 -2.94 11.42
CA TYR A 162 -8.75 -3.49 10.31
C TYR A 162 -7.82 -4.29 9.40
N LEU A 163 -8.26 -5.44 8.91
CA LEU A 163 -7.58 -6.21 7.86
C LEU A 163 -8.36 -6.12 6.56
N PHE A 164 -7.66 -6.06 5.43
CA PHE A 164 -8.28 -6.14 4.13
C PHE A 164 -8.69 -7.58 3.82
N SER A 165 -9.99 -7.82 3.74
CA SER A 165 -10.54 -9.11 3.30
C SER A 165 -10.70 -9.12 1.79
N LYS A 166 -10.06 -10.08 1.11
CA LYS A 166 -10.24 -10.30 -0.34
C LYS A 166 -11.64 -10.81 -0.67
N GLU A 167 -12.26 -11.58 0.23
CA GLU A 167 -13.61 -12.10 0.07
C GLU A 167 -14.64 -10.97 0.16
N GLN A 168 -14.54 -10.11 1.19
CA GLN A 168 -15.44 -8.96 1.34
C GLN A 168 -15.01 -7.73 0.53
N GLN A 169 -13.85 -7.79 -0.12
CA GLN A 169 -13.27 -6.72 -0.96
C GLN A 169 -13.16 -5.37 -0.23
N ARG A 170 -12.91 -5.37 1.08
CA ARG A 170 -12.85 -4.15 1.91
C ARG A 170 -12.06 -4.37 3.20
N PHE A 171 -11.73 -3.28 3.89
CA PHE A 171 -11.20 -3.34 5.25
C PHE A 171 -12.29 -3.74 6.25
N VAL A 172 -12.04 -4.78 7.03
CA VAL A 172 -12.93 -5.35 8.04
C VAL A 172 -12.25 -5.24 9.39
N GLN A 173 -12.99 -4.77 10.40
CA GLN A 173 -12.46 -4.66 11.75
C GLN A 173 -12.05 -6.04 12.28
N ILE A 174 -10.86 -6.13 12.85
CA ILE A 174 -10.40 -7.36 13.49
C ILE A 174 -11.10 -7.50 14.85
N THR A 175 -11.58 -8.70 15.11
CA THR A 175 -12.16 -9.13 16.38
C THR A 175 -11.63 -10.53 16.68
N ASP A 176 -11.71 -10.95 17.94
CA ASP A 176 -11.26 -12.30 18.34
C ASP A 176 -11.97 -13.44 17.57
N ASN A 177 -13.14 -13.15 17.00
CA ASN A 177 -13.96 -14.14 16.29
C ASN A 177 -13.66 -14.24 14.78
N ASN A 178 -12.93 -13.29 14.19
CA ASN A 178 -12.72 -13.23 12.74
C ASN A 178 -11.24 -13.18 12.31
N ILE A 179 -10.30 -13.18 13.25
CA ILE A 179 -8.88 -13.08 12.90
C ILE A 179 -8.41 -14.26 12.04
N ASP A 180 -8.82 -15.48 12.38
CA ASP A 180 -8.40 -16.69 11.66
C ASP A 180 -8.96 -16.76 10.23
N SER A 181 -10.11 -16.14 9.96
CA SER A 181 -10.68 -16.08 8.61
C SER A 181 -10.12 -14.94 7.76
N LEU A 182 -9.41 -14.01 8.39
CA LEU A 182 -8.77 -12.88 7.71
C LEU A 182 -7.28 -13.12 7.38
N LEU A 183 -6.67 -14.19 7.94
CA LEU A 183 -5.23 -14.51 7.82
C LEU A 183 -4.89 -15.61 6.80
#